data_AF-A0A1G2T3Z5-F1
#
_entry.id   AF-A0A1G2T3Z5-F1
#
_cell.length_a   1.000
_cell.length_b   1.000
_cell.length_c   1.000
_cell.angle_alpha   90.00
_cell.angle_beta   90.00
_cell.angle_gamma   90.00
#
_symmetry.space_group_name_H-M   'P 1'
#
loop_
_entity.id
_entity.type
_entity.pdbx_description
1 polymer ?
#
loop_
_entity_poly.entity_id
_entity_poly.type
_entity_poly.pdbx_seq_one_letter_code
_entity_poly.pdbx_strand_id
1 'polypeptide(L)'
;MREGGRNAVKTTVLFASFVALAIWLERATDEAVKQLTSIPYHYWWWGLGTTGGVVLLVWLIKKAVRREAPTTGIYRRFRFSRPAVVIPLILVGIYGPITYFALRSNNEERGRPPARSASLLQLPVPAEVALPIIAGCESGDRTPGSGRQFEADGKTPLRNREGSSAIGKYQIMASRHEARARSLGFDIQTEEGNEGYARYLYAESGTFHWEADPRSRACWEPLLARARGALPSTATSTPSTVGATFVVTARAGQPVESVMPPGWMIVWWGDKSRFTSDFFWRDRDKVRVFSVRPGVRSAEIKILRYHDPDPNWWRRQ
;
A
#
# COMPACT_ATOMS: atom_id res chain seq x y z
N MET A 1 -65.12 -23.90 -12.13
CA MET A 1 -64.13 -22.91 -12.64
C MET A 1 -63.21 -22.29 -11.57
N ARG A 2 -63.45 -22.41 -10.26
CA ARG A 2 -62.59 -21.79 -9.20
C ARG A 2 -61.34 -22.58 -8.80
N GLU A 3 -61.22 -23.85 -9.17
CA GLU A 3 -60.04 -24.68 -8.84
C GLU A 3 -58.86 -24.49 -9.79
N GLY A 4 -59.11 -24.27 -11.08
CA GLY A 4 -58.05 -24.12 -12.09
C GLY A 4 -57.14 -22.91 -11.87
N GLY A 5 -57.71 -21.77 -11.45
CA GLY A 5 -56.94 -20.55 -11.18
C GLY A 5 -56.05 -20.65 -9.93
N ARG A 6 -56.45 -21.43 -8.92
CA ARG A 6 -55.67 -21.62 -7.70
C ARG A 6 -54.45 -22.51 -7.93
N ASN A 7 -54.58 -23.49 -8.83
CA ASN A 7 -53.47 -24.36 -9.21
C ASN A 7 -52.46 -23.62 -10.09
N ALA A 8 -52.92 -22.82 -11.06
CA ALA A 8 -52.04 -22.00 -11.89
C ALA A 8 -51.17 -21.03 -11.06
N VAL A 9 -51.77 -20.33 -10.08
CA VAL A 9 -51.01 -19.43 -9.19
C VAL A 9 -49.99 -20.18 -8.34
N LYS A 10 -50.32 -21.38 -7.82
CA LYS A 10 -49.38 -22.21 -7.08
C LYS A 10 -48.21 -22.66 -7.97
N THR A 11 -48.47 -23.05 -9.20
CA THR A 11 -47.43 -23.48 -10.15
C THR A 11 -46.51 -22.32 -10.51
N THR A 12 -47.04 -21.11 -10.73
CA THR A 12 -46.22 -19.91 -11.00
C THR A 12 -45.36 -19.52 -9.81
N VAL A 13 -45.88 -19.58 -8.57
CA VAL A 13 -45.11 -19.27 -7.35
C VAL A 13 -44.01 -20.30 -7.10
N LEU A 14 -44.27 -21.59 -7.35
CA LEU A 14 -43.26 -22.65 -7.23
C LEU A 14 -42.16 -22.50 -8.27
N PHE A 15 -42.52 -22.16 -9.51
CA PHE A 15 -41.54 -21.91 -10.57
C PHE A 15 -40.67 -20.68 -10.28
N ALA A 16 -41.27 -19.58 -9.84
CA ALA A 16 -40.53 -18.39 -9.44
C ALA A 16 -39.58 -18.64 -8.25
N SER A 17 -40.03 -19.44 -7.28
CA SER A 17 -39.19 -19.86 -6.14
C SER A 17 -38.01 -20.73 -6.58
N PHE A 18 -38.23 -21.65 -7.54
CA PHE A 18 -37.18 -22.50 -8.08
C PHE A 18 -36.14 -21.70 -8.87
N VAL A 19 -36.58 -20.75 -9.70
CA VAL A 19 -35.68 -19.85 -10.43
C VAL A 19 -34.88 -18.97 -9.46
N ALA A 20 -35.51 -18.44 -8.41
CA ALA A 20 -34.81 -17.68 -7.37
C ALA A 20 -33.77 -18.54 -6.62
N LEU A 21 -34.11 -19.80 -6.31
CA LEU A 21 -33.18 -20.74 -5.69
C LEU A 21 -31.99 -21.06 -6.61
N ALA A 22 -32.24 -21.28 -7.91
CA ALA A 22 -31.19 -21.55 -8.89
C ALA A 22 -30.23 -20.36 -9.04
N ILE A 23 -30.76 -19.13 -9.14
CA ILE A 23 -29.94 -17.90 -9.21
C ILE A 23 -29.14 -17.70 -7.91
N TRP A 24 -29.76 -17.99 -6.76
CA TRP A 24 -29.06 -17.93 -5.47
C TRP A 24 -27.94 -18.97 -5.39
N LEU A 25 -28.18 -20.19 -5.87
CA LEU A 25 -27.19 -21.27 -5.89
C LEU A 25 -26.01 -20.93 -6.80
N GLU A 26 -26.27 -20.40 -8.00
CA GLU A 26 -25.25 -19.97 -8.96
C GLU A 26 -24.39 -18.83 -8.41
N ARG A 27 -25.01 -17.82 -7.79
CA ARG A 27 -24.27 -16.75 -7.10
C ARG A 27 -23.47 -17.26 -5.91
N ALA A 28 -24.02 -18.18 -5.13
CA ALA A 28 -23.31 -18.76 -4.00
C ALA A 28 -22.10 -19.58 -4.47
N THR A 29 -22.21 -20.29 -5.59
CA THR A 29 -21.07 -21.01 -6.19
C THR A 29 -20.03 -20.07 -6.75
N ASP A 30 -20.42 -19.00 -7.44
CA ASP A 30 -19.48 -18.01 -7.98
C ASP A 30 -18.70 -17.29 -6.88
N GLU A 31 -19.39 -16.95 -5.79
CA GLU A 31 -18.77 -16.29 -4.65
C GLU A 31 -17.82 -17.24 -3.89
N ALA A 32 -18.20 -18.51 -3.76
CA ALA A 32 -17.33 -19.55 -3.22
C ALA A 32 -16.09 -19.76 -4.10
N VAL A 33 -16.25 -19.79 -5.44
CA VAL A 33 -15.14 -19.94 -6.39
C VAL A 33 -14.20 -18.74 -6.33
N LYS A 34 -14.72 -17.51 -6.30
CA LYS A 34 -13.90 -16.31 -6.12
C LYS A 34 -13.10 -16.36 -4.82
N GLN A 35 -13.72 -16.74 -3.71
CA GLN A 35 -13.02 -16.92 -2.44
C GLN A 35 -11.93 -17.99 -2.52
N LEU A 36 -12.23 -19.16 -3.12
CA LEU A 36 -11.26 -20.24 -3.32
C LEU A 36 -10.07 -19.82 -4.19
N THR A 37 -10.29 -19.03 -5.25
CA THR A 37 -9.21 -18.49 -6.10
C THR A 37 -8.42 -17.35 -5.45
N SER A 38 -8.98 -16.69 -4.44
CA SER A 38 -8.30 -15.61 -3.71
C SER A 38 -7.27 -16.11 -2.69
N ILE A 39 -7.32 -17.40 -2.33
CA ILE A 39 -6.37 -18.01 -1.40
C ILE A 39 -5.00 -18.14 -2.08
N PRO A 40 -3.95 -17.47 -1.56
CA PRO A 40 -2.62 -17.54 -2.15
C PRO A 40 -2.12 -18.99 -2.27
N TYR A 41 -1.48 -19.32 -3.39
CA TYR A 41 -1.05 -20.68 -3.74
C TYR A 41 -0.24 -21.40 -2.64
N HIS A 42 0.53 -20.66 -1.84
CA HIS A 42 1.29 -21.24 -0.75
C HIS A 42 0.40 -21.86 0.35
N TYR A 43 -0.80 -21.33 0.64
CA TYR A 43 -1.70 -21.93 1.63
C TYR A 43 -2.27 -23.29 1.21
N TRP A 44 -2.43 -23.53 -0.09
CA TRP A 44 -2.78 -24.85 -0.61
C TRP A 44 -1.71 -25.90 -0.30
N TRP A 45 -0.43 -25.54 -0.41
CA TRP A 45 0.69 -26.41 -0.02
C TRP A 45 0.72 -26.70 1.47
N TRP A 46 0.39 -25.72 2.31
CA TRP A 46 0.27 -25.94 3.75
C TRP A 46 -0.89 -26.89 4.07
N GLY A 47 -2.06 -26.72 3.47
CA GLY A 47 -3.21 -27.61 3.65
C GLY A 47 -2.93 -29.05 3.20
N LEU A 48 -2.27 -29.23 2.06
CA LEU A 48 -1.83 -30.54 1.57
C LEU A 48 -0.78 -31.16 2.50
N GLY A 49 0.18 -30.36 2.97
CA GLY A 49 1.23 -30.78 3.90
C GLY A 49 0.68 -31.24 5.25
N THR A 50 -0.25 -30.49 5.85
CA THR A 50 -0.89 -30.86 7.11
C THR A 50 -1.72 -32.12 6.97
N THR A 51 -2.47 -32.25 5.87
CA THR A 51 -3.29 -33.44 5.60
C THR A 51 -2.41 -34.68 5.42
N GLY A 52 -1.33 -34.55 4.63
CA GLY A 52 -0.33 -35.60 4.47
C GLY A 52 0.35 -36.00 5.79
N GLY A 53 0.71 -35.03 6.62
CA GLY A 53 1.29 -35.26 7.95
C GLY A 53 0.37 -36.02 8.89
N VAL A 54 -0.92 -35.66 8.93
CA VAL A 54 -1.93 -36.38 9.74
C VAL A 54 -2.12 -37.81 9.25
N VAL A 55 -2.19 -38.02 7.93
CA VAL A 55 -2.31 -39.37 7.34
C VAL A 55 -1.09 -40.22 7.69
N LEU A 56 0.12 -39.66 7.56
CA LEU A 56 1.37 -40.34 7.91
C LEU A 56 1.41 -40.69 9.40
N LEU A 57 1.02 -39.78 10.28
CA LEU A 57 0.95 -40.01 11.72
C LEU A 57 -0.01 -41.16 12.06
N VAL A 58 -1.22 -41.15 11.50
CA VAL A 58 -2.19 -42.25 11.68
C VAL A 58 -1.65 -43.57 11.16
N TRP A 59 -0.93 -43.56 10.03
CA TRP A 59 -0.28 -44.75 9.48
C TRP A 59 0.82 -45.27 10.40
N LEU A 60 1.68 -44.40 10.95
CA LEU A 60 2.73 -44.75 11.90
C LEU A 60 2.16 -45.33 13.20
N ILE A 61 1.10 -44.73 13.75
CA ILE A 61 0.41 -45.26 14.92
C ILE A 61 -0.16 -46.66 14.63
N LYS A 62 -0.83 -46.85 13.49
CA LYS A 62 -1.32 -48.18 13.05
C LYS A 62 -0.19 -49.18 12.88
N LYS A 63 0.99 -48.75 12.41
CA LYS A 63 2.17 -49.60 12.23
C LYS A 63 2.81 -49.98 13.56
N ALA A 64 2.90 -49.05 14.51
CA ALA A 64 3.39 -49.30 15.86
C ALA A 64 2.48 -50.30 16.60
N VAL A 65 1.16 -50.07 16.58
CA VAL A 65 0.16 -50.97 17.19
C VAL A 65 0.16 -52.37 16.56
N ARG A 66 0.51 -52.51 15.27
CA ARG A 66 0.60 -53.83 14.61
C ARG A 66 1.90 -54.59 14.92
N ARG A 67 2.97 -53.89 15.30
CA ARG A 67 4.25 -54.54 15.66
C ARG A 67 4.21 -55.12 17.07
N GLU A 68 3.34 -54.62 17.92
CA GLU A 68 3.04 -55.18 19.24
C GLU A 68 1.84 -56.13 19.15
N ALA A 69 2.07 -57.39 18.77
CA ALA A 69 1.14 -58.47 19.13
C ALA A 69 1.30 -58.79 20.64
N PRO A 70 0.21 -59.13 21.35
CA PRO A 70 -0.04 -58.56 22.67
C PRO A 70 0.28 -59.50 23.83
N THR A 71 1.02 -59.03 24.84
CA THR A 71 1.02 -59.61 26.18
C THR A 71 0.69 -58.54 27.20
N THR A 72 -0.57 -58.12 27.27
CA THR A 72 -1.24 -57.65 28.51
C THR A 72 -2.69 -57.24 28.21
N GLY A 73 -3.61 -57.78 29.02
CA GLY A 73 -5.05 -57.88 28.76
C GLY A 73 -5.89 -56.59 28.87
N ILE A 74 -5.33 -55.41 28.60
CA ILE A 74 -6.07 -54.14 28.74
C ILE A 74 -6.74 -53.71 27.42
N TYR A 75 -6.29 -54.20 26.27
CA TYR A 75 -6.80 -53.76 24.95
C TYR A 75 -8.13 -54.39 24.49
N ARG A 76 -8.81 -55.18 25.33
CA ARG A 76 -10.05 -55.87 24.93
C ARG A 76 -11.32 -55.02 25.05
N ARG A 77 -11.25 -53.77 25.52
CA ARG A 77 -12.46 -52.96 25.79
C ARG A 77 -12.70 -51.73 24.92
N PHE A 78 -11.75 -51.30 24.08
CA PHE A 78 -11.97 -50.17 23.18
C PHE A 78 -11.97 -50.62 21.72
N ARG A 79 -13.09 -51.26 21.34
CA ARG A 79 -13.47 -51.44 19.94
C ARG A 79 -13.89 -50.07 19.39
N PHE A 80 -12.91 -49.23 19.04
CA PHE A 80 -13.16 -47.97 18.33
C PHE A 80 -13.82 -48.27 16.98
N SER A 81 -15.14 -48.11 16.93
CA SER A 81 -15.93 -48.09 15.70
C SER A 81 -15.35 -47.00 14.78
N ARG A 82 -14.75 -47.45 13.68
CA ARG A 82 -13.75 -46.74 12.87
C ARG A 82 -14.18 -45.43 12.14
N PRO A 83 -15.45 -44.99 12.09
CA PRO A 83 -15.77 -43.64 11.57
C PRO A 83 -16.11 -42.60 12.64
N ALA A 84 -16.53 -42.99 13.84
CA ALA A 84 -17.15 -42.05 14.80
C ALA A 84 -16.17 -41.07 15.47
N VAL A 85 -14.87 -41.35 15.46
CA VAL A 85 -13.84 -40.49 16.10
C VAL A 85 -12.92 -39.86 15.06
N VAL A 86 -12.73 -40.52 13.92
CA VAL A 86 -11.89 -40.01 12.83
C VAL A 86 -12.58 -38.86 12.11
N ILE A 87 -13.89 -38.96 11.87
CA ILE A 87 -14.68 -37.91 11.22
C ILE A 87 -14.67 -36.61 12.04
N PRO A 88 -14.97 -36.60 13.36
CA PRO A 88 -14.91 -35.36 14.12
C PRO A 88 -13.49 -34.80 14.25
N LEU A 89 -12.44 -35.63 14.28
CA LEU A 89 -11.05 -35.13 14.28
C LEU A 89 -10.65 -34.50 12.94
N ILE A 90 -11.11 -35.05 11.81
CA ILE A 90 -10.91 -34.44 10.49
C ILE A 90 -11.72 -33.16 10.37
N LEU A 91 -12.96 -33.15 10.85
CA LEU A 91 -13.78 -31.94 10.89
C LEU A 91 -13.13 -30.87 11.78
N VAL A 92 -12.61 -31.20 12.97
CA VAL A 92 -11.89 -30.22 13.79
C VAL A 92 -10.57 -29.79 13.15
N GLY A 93 -9.84 -30.71 12.50
CA GLY A 93 -8.57 -30.42 11.83
C GLY A 93 -8.68 -29.63 10.53
N ILE A 94 -9.81 -29.71 9.82
CA ILE A 94 -10.08 -28.95 8.59
C ILE A 94 -10.93 -27.71 8.89
N TYR A 95 -12.02 -27.89 9.62
CA TYR A 95 -12.97 -26.82 9.95
C TYR A 95 -12.43 -25.88 11.03
N GLY A 96 -11.58 -26.36 11.95
CA GLY A 96 -10.93 -25.52 12.96
C GLY A 96 -10.02 -24.45 12.35
N PRO A 97 -9.07 -24.80 11.46
CA PRO A 97 -8.26 -23.83 10.74
C PRO A 97 -9.11 -22.92 9.84
N ILE A 98 -10.06 -23.47 9.07
CA ILE A 98 -10.92 -22.66 8.18
C ILE A 98 -11.74 -21.64 8.97
N THR A 99 -12.36 -22.04 10.08
CA THR A 99 -13.11 -21.10 10.93
C THR A 99 -12.21 -20.14 11.67
N TYR A 100 -11.04 -20.56 12.15
CA TYR A 100 -10.05 -19.68 12.77
C TYR A 100 -9.56 -18.60 11.79
N PHE A 101 -9.26 -18.98 10.54
CA PHE A 101 -8.82 -18.04 9.51
C PHE A 101 -9.96 -17.17 8.96
N ALA A 102 -11.18 -17.71 8.79
CA ALA A 102 -12.35 -16.93 8.40
C ALA A 102 -12.80 -15.96 9.52
N LEU A 103 -12.68 -16.36 10.79
CA LEU A 103 -12.90 -15.45 11.93
C LEU A 103 -11.79 -14.40 11.98
N ARG A 104 -10.54 -14.76 11.68
CA ARG A 104 -9.43 -13.79 11.64
C ARG A 104 -9.61 -12.79 10.49
N SER A 105 -10.00 -13.22 9.29
CA SER A 105 -10.28 -12.32 8.17
C SER A 105 -11.49 -11.42 8.46
N ASN A 106 -12.56 -11.99 9.03
CA ASN A 106 -13.73 -11.22 9.44
C ASN A 106 -13.40 -10.27 10.61
N ASN A 107 -12.47 -10.60 11.50
CA ASN A 107 -12.00 -9.72 12.56
C ASN A 107 -10.99 -8.68 12.05
N GLU A 108 -10.28 -8.93 10.94
CA GLU A 108 -9.51 -7.92 10.22
C GLU A 108 -10.45 -6.94 9.49
N GLU A 109 -11.58 -7.40 8.95
CA GLU A 109 -12.63 -6.55 8.37
C GLU A 109 -13.47 -5.81 9.42
N ARG A 110 -13.80 -6.45 10.55
CA ARG A 110 -14.60 -5.87 11.65
C ARG A 110 -13.74 -5.10 12.65
N GLY A 111 -12.42 -5.34 12.63
CA GLY A 111 -11.37 -4.54 13.25
C GLY A 111 -10.93 -3.36 12.39
N ARG A 112 -11.45 -3.22 11.16
CA ARG A 112 -11.41 -1.93 10.45
C ARG A 112 -12.30 -0.99 11.27
N PRO A 113 -11.72 0.00 11.97
CA PRO A 113 -12.53 0.93 12.74
C PRO A 113 -13.53 1.60 11.79
N PRO A 114 -14.81 1.80 12.17
CA PRO A 114 -15.68 2.71 11.43
C PRO A 114 -14.92 4.03 11.37
N ALA A 115 -14.76 4.62 10.18
CA ALA A 115 -13.97 5.82 9.90
C ALA A 115 -13.89 6.75 11.12
N ARG A 116 -12.93 6.45 12.00
CA ARG A 116 -12.73 7.17 13.25
C ARG A 116 -12.06 8.42 12.76
N SER A 117 -12.74 9.55 12.91
CA SER A 117 -12.26 10.91 12.62
C SER A 117 -10.73 10.90 12.54
N ALA A 118 -10.22 10.81 11.31
CA ALA A 118 -8.82 10.52 11.07
C ALA A 118 -8.04 11.63 11.76
N SER A 119 -7.34 11.28 12.84
CA SER A 119 -6.31 12.15 13.37
C SER A 119 -5.35 12.39 12.21
N LEU A 120 -5.10 13.65 11.87
CA LEU A 120 -4.27 14.06 10.72
C LEU A 120 -2.86 13.42 10.73
N LEU A 121 -2.46 12.79 11.84
CA LEU A 121 -1.24 12.00 12.06
C LEU A 121 -1.22 10.61 11.38
N GLN A 122 -2.31 10.13 10.80
CA GLN A 122 -2.40 8.80 10.16
C GLN A 122 -2.52 8.84 8.64
N LEU A 123 -2.47 10.03 8.03
CA LEU A 123 -2.47 10.13 6.57
C LEU A 123 -1.13 9.62 6.01
N PRO A 124 -1.15 8.74 4.98
CA PRO A 124 0.07 8.36 4.28
C PRO A 124 0.74 9.62 3.72
N VAL A 125 2.07 9.68 3.84
CA VAL A 125 2.86 10.80 3.30
C VAL A 125 2.58 10.87 1.79
N PRO A 126 2.25 12.04 1.22
CA PRO A 126 2.04 12.15 -0.22
C PRO A 126 3.26 11.65 -1.01
N ALA A 127 3.04 11.03 -2.17
CA ALA A 127 4.10 10.45 -2.99
C ALA A 127 5.15 11.50 -3.40
N GLU A 128 4.72 12.75 -3.59
CA GLU A 128 5.55 13.90 -3.92
C GLU A 128 6.57 14.24 -2.82
N VAL A 129 6.30 13.84 -1.57
CA VAL A 129 7.20 14.00 -0.44
C VAL A 129 7.96 12.70 -0.17
N ALA A 130 7.27 11.56 -0.24
CA ALA A 130 7.87 10.27 0.11
C ALA A 130 8.89 9.77 -0.91
N LEU A 131 8.59 9.89 -2.20
CA LEU A 131 9.45 9.35 -3.26
C LEU A 131 10.80 10.06 -3.37
N PRO A 132 10.91 11.40 -3.27
CA PRO A 132 12.23 12.05 -3.21
C PRO A 132 13.08 11.54 -2.03
N ILE A 133 12.47 11.32 -0.86
CA ILE A 133 13.15 10.78 0.32
C ILE A 133 13.64 9.36 0.04
N ILE A 134 12.77 8.48 -0.47
CA ILE A 134 13.10 7.10 -0.81
C ILE A 134 14.23 7.07 -1.86
N ALA A 135 14.10 7.81 -2.95
CA ALA A 135 15.11 7.86 -4.02
C ALA A 135 16.49 8.29 -3.51
N GLY A 136 16.56 9.29 -2.62
CA GLY A 136 17.81 9.75 -2.01
C GLY A 136 18.49 8.67 -1.17
N CYS A 137 17.72 7.82 -0.49
CA CYS A 137 18.23 6.70 0.30
C CYS A 137 18.58 5.46 -0.54
N GLU A 138 17.84 5.22 -1.63
CA GLU A 138 18.04 4.07 -2.51
C GLU A 138 19.27 4.22 -3.43
N SER A 139 19.43 5.38 -4.07
CA SER A 139 20.45 5.58 -5.11
C SER A 139 21.23 6.90 -5.01
N GLY A 140 20.89 7.74 -4.02
CA GLY A 140 21.45 9.07 -3.83
C GLY A 140 22.44 9.19 -2.68
N ASP A 141 22.61 10.42 -2.19
CA ASP A 141 23.50 10.80 -1.09
C ASP A 141 22.76 10.95 0.26
N ARG A 142 21.55 10.39 0.37
CA ARG A 142 20.60 10.52 1.50
C ARG A 142 19.92 11.88 1.63
N THR A 143 20.08 12.77 0.66
CA THR A 143 19.26 13.99 0.57
C THR A 143 17.99 13.74 -0.27
N PRO A 144 16.81 14.28 0.12
CA PRO A 144 15.59 14.07 -0.66
C PRO A 144 15.73 14.59 -2.10
N GLY A 145 15.51 13.70 -3.07
CA GLY A 145 15.57 14.00 -4.50
C GLY A 145 16.94 13.79 -5.15
N SER A 146 17.97 13.35 -4.42
CA SER A 146 19.29 13.07 -5.01
C SER A 146 19.44 11.69 -5.66
N GLY A 147 18.36 10.91 -5.73
CA GLY A 147 18.38 9.61 -6.39
C GLY A 147 18.68 9.72 -7.88
N ARG A 148 19.38 8.73 -8.43
CA ARG A 148 19.90 8.73 -9.81
C ARG A 148 19.46 7.49 -10.57
N GLN A 149 18.98 7.69 -11.80
CA GLN A 149 18.63 6.58 -12.67
C GLN A 149 19.87 5.87 -13.24
N PHE A 150 20.89 6.63 -13.61
CA PHE A 150 22.02 6.13 -14.38
C PHE A 150 23.33 6.21 -13.60
N GLU A 151 24.32 5.44 -14.05
CA GLU A 151 25.71 5.57 -13.68
C GLU A 151 26.27 6.94 -14.14
N ALA A 152 27.55 7.20 -13.83
CA ALA A 152 28.20 8.46 -14.20
C ALA A 152 28.23 8.73 -15.72
N ASP A 153 28.00 7.71 -16.55
CA ASP A 153 27.91 7.82 -18.00
C ASP A 153 26.57 8.39 -18.52
N GLY A 154 25.58 8.54 -17.63
CA GLY A 154 24.25 9.05 -17.97
C GLY A 154 23.42 8.12 -18.86
N LYS A 155 23.83 6.86 -19.05
CA LYS A 155 23.16 5.90 -19.95
C LYS A 155 22.94 4.54 -19.33
N THR A 156 23.89 4.03 -18.56
CA THR A 156 23.80 2.71 -17.95
C THR A 156 22.91 2.80 -16.72
N PRO A 157 21.79 2.06 -16.62
CA PRO A 157 20.96 2.10 -15.43
C PRO A 157 21.73 1.63 -14.20
N LEU A 158 21.62 2.40 -13.11
CA LEU A 158 22.30 2.10 -11.86
C LEU A 158 21.81 0.75 -11.32
N ARG A 159 22.75 -0.17 -11.04
CA ARG A 159 22.43 -1.47 -10.45
C ARG A 159 22.97 -1.55 -9.03
N ASN A 160 22.26 -2.26 -8.16
CA ASN A 160 22.78 -2.54 -6.83
C ASN A 160 24.09 -3.36 -6.93
N ARG A 161 25.12 -2.91 -6.21
CA ARG A 161 26.45 -3.54 -6.14
C ARG A 161 26.43 -4.93 -5.49
N GLU A 162 25.39 -5.24 -4.72
CA GLU A 162 25.22 -6.51 -4.00
C GLU A 162 24.65 -7.65 -4.88
N GLY A 163 24.52 -7.42 -6.20
CA GLY A 163 24.10 -8.44 -7.16
C GLY A 163 22.60 -8.69 -7.21
N SER A 164 21.78 -7.85 -6.57
CA SER A 164 20.32 -7.90 -6.71
C SER A 164 19.88 -7.35 -8.07
N SER A 165 18.64 -7.62 -8.45
CA SER A 165 18.03 -7.11 -9.68
C SER A 165 17.52 -5.67 -9.57
N ALA A 166 17.82 -4.99 -8.46
CA ALA A 166 17.40 -3.62 -8.19
C ALA A 166 18.01 -2.65 -9.20
N ILE A 167 17.18 -1.77 -9.76
CA ILE A 167 17.57 -0.89 -10.86
C ILE A 167 17.09 0.55 -10.70
N GLY A 168 17.96 1.48 -11.07
CA GLY A 168 17.65 2.88 -11.27
C GLY A 168 17.40 3.69 -10.00
N LYS A 169 16.71 4.81 -10.18
CA LYS A 169 16.49 5.86 -9.17
C LYS A 169 15.86 5.36 -7.89
N TYR A 170 14.90 4.44 -8.01
CA TYR A 170 14.16 3.86 -6.89
C TYR A 170 14.61 2.43 -6.54
N GLN A 171 15.71 1.95 -7.13
CA GLN A 171 16.26 0.60 -6.91
C GLN A 171 15.18 -0.51 -6.98
N ILE A 172 14.28 -0.43 -7.97
CA ILE A 172 13.15 -1.34 -8.11
C ILE A 172 13.68 -2.72 -8.53
N MET A 173 13.28 -3.78 -7.81
CA MET A 173 13.69 -5.15 -8.13
C MET A 173 13.13 -5.62 -9.48
N ALA A 174 13.93 -5.51 -10.54
CA ALA A 174 13.50 -5.84 -11.91
C ALA A 174 12.98 -7.28 -12.04
N SER A 175 13.59 -8.24 -11.32
CA SER A 175 13.15 -9.64 -11.34
C SER A 175 11.72 -9.88 -10.86
N ARG A 176 11.13 -8.95 -10.10
CA ARG A 176 9.74 -9.02 -9.64
C ARG A 176 8.81 -8.08 -10.40
N HIS A 177 9.37 -6.99 -10.92
CA HIS A 177 8.58 -5.84 -11.33
C HIS A 177 8.64 -5.52 -12.82
N GLU A 178 9.68 -5.95 -13.53
CA GLU A 178 9.91 -5.52 -14.91
C GLU A 178 8.78 -5.93 -15.86
N ALA A 179 8.32 -7.18 -15.79
CA ALA A 179 7.19 -7.65 -16.61
C ALA A 179 5.90 -6.87 -16.32
N ARG A 180 5.62 -6.61 -15.04
CA ARG A 180 4.43 -5.88 -14.61
C ARG A 180 4.51 -4.39 -14.98
N ALA A 181 5.68 -3.78 -14.85
CA ALA A 181 5.92 -2.40 -15.26
C ALA A 181 5.67 -2.22 -16.75
N ARG A 182 6.22 -3.12 -17.59
CA ARG A 182 6.01 -3.10 -19.04
C ARG A 182 4.53 -3.27 -19.41
N SER A 183 3.80 -4.16 -18.73
CA SER A 183 2.35 -4.31 -18.99
C SER A 183 1.53 -3.07 -18.66
N LEU A 184 2.06 -2.19 -17.80
CA LEU A 184 1.44 -0.92 -17.42
C LEU A 184 2.00 0.27 -18.22
N GLY A 185 2.86 0.02 -19.21
CA GLY A 185 3.46 1.07 -20.05
C GLY A 185 4.67 1.77 -19.45
N PHE A 186 5.28 1.21 -18.39
CA PHE A 186 6.49 1.76 -17.78
C PHE A 186 7.73 0.94 -18.17
N ASP A 187 8.78 1.62 -18.64
CA ASP A 187 10.11 1.04 -18.81
C ASP A 187 11.02 1.45 -17.65
N ILE A 188 11.20 0.57 -16.66
CA ILE A 188 12.00 0.84 -15.45
C ILE A 188 13.50 1.01 -15.71
N GLN A 189 13.96 0.71 -16.94
CA GLN A 189 15.33 1.00 -17.39
C GLN A 189 15.53 2.49 -17.70
N THR A 190 14.45 3.23 -17.99
CA THR A 190 14.44 4.69 -18.22
C THR A 190 14.14 5.46 -16.95
N GLU A 191 14.50 6.74 -16.88
CA GLU A 191 14.23 7.55 -15.68
C GLU A 191 12.72 7.78 -15.52
N GLU A 192 12.04 8.14 -16.61
CA GLU A 192 10.61 8.42 -16.63
C GLU A 192 9.80 7.17 -16.27
N GLY A 193 10.17 6.00 -16.79
CA GLY A 193 9.50 4.75 -16.47
C GLY A 193 9.81 4.24 -15.07
N ASN A 194 11.03 4.43 -14.55
CA ASN A 194 11.38 4.09 -13.17
C ASN A 194 10.56 4.95 -12.17
N GLU A 195 10.46 6.25 -12.42
CA GLU A 195 9.70 7.18 -11.58
C GLU A 195 8.18 6.98 -11.69
N GLY A 196 7.67 6.78 -12.90
CA GLY A 196 6.25 6.47 -13.12
C GLY A 196 5.83 5.19 -12.41
N TYR A 197 6.66 4.14 -12.50
CA TYR A 197 6.37 2.88 -11.84
C TYR A 197 6.54 2.95 -10.32
N ALA A 198 7.52 3.71 -9.80
CA ALA A 198 7.66 3.96 -8.36
C ALA A 198 6.42 4.65 -7.77
N ARG A 199 5.85 5.63 -8.49
CA ARG A 199 4.58 6.27 -8.11
C ARG A 199 3.42 5.28 -8.07
N TYR A 200 3.34 4.40 -9.07
CA TYR A 200 2.34 3.34 -9.10
C TYR A 200 2.47 2.39 -7.89
N LEU A 201 3.67 1.90 -7.60
CA LEU A 201 3.93 1.04 -6.45
C LEU A 201 3.59 1.73 -5.12
N TYR A 202 3.99 2.98 -4.96
CA TYR A 202 3.70 3.74 -3.74
C TYR A 202 2.21 3.98 -3.54
N ALA A 203 1.47 4.27 -4.61
CA ALA A 203 0.01 4.41 -4.55
C ALA A 203 -0.69 3.08 -4.20
N GLU A 204 -0.16 1.95 -4.68
CA GLU A 204 -0.73 0.62 -4.43
C GLU A 204 -0.48 0.13 -3.01
N SER A 205 0.76 0.25 -2.51
CA SER A 205 1.21 -0.46 -1.31
C SER A 205 2.10 0.37 -0.38
N GLY A 206 2.21 1.68 -0.60
CA GLY A 206 3.04 2.56 0.21
C GLY A 206 4.52 2.19 0.14
N THR A 207 5.17 2.00 1.28
CA THR A 207 6.61 1.73 1.37
C THR A 207 7.00 0.27 1.19
N PHE A 208 6.03 -0.64 1.05
CA PHE A 208 6.25 -2.09 1.07
C PHE A 208 7.39 -2.57 0.18
N HIS A 209 7.52 -2.01 -1.04
CA HIS A 209 8.54 -2.43 -2.00
C HIS A 209 9.97 -2.02 -1.65
N TRP A 210 10.14 -1.11 -0.69
CA TRP A 210 11.43 -0.59 -0.23
C TRP A 210 11.80 -1.02 1.20
N GLU A 211 10.95 -1.84 1.84
CA GLU A 211 11.17 -2.33 3.21
C GLU A 211 12.17 -3.49 3.28
N ALA A 212 12.47 -4.12 2.15
CA ALA A 212 13.33 -5.30 2.07
C ALA A 212 14.80 -5.01 2.43
N ASP A 213 15.31 -3.81 2.14
CA ASP A 213 16.64 -3.40 2.55
C ASP A 213 16.60 -2.63 3.89
N PRO A 214 17.10 -3.22 5.00
CA PRO A 214 17.12 -2.54 6.29
C PRO A 214 18.03 -1.30 6.31
N ARG A 215 19.04 -1.20 5.43
CA ARG A 215 19.92 -0.02 5.36
C ARG A 215 19.21 1.16 4.72
N SER A 216 18.56 0.93 3.57
CA SER A 216 17.69 1.92 2.96
C SER A 216 16.55 2.34 3.90
N ARG A 217 15.87 1.36 4.52
CA ARG A 217 14.79 1.64 5.48
C ARG A 217 15.22 2.51 6.65
N ALA A 218 16.37 2.21 7.27
CA ALA A 218 16.91 3.04 8.34
C ALA A 218 17.21 4.49 7.92
N CYS A 219 17.42 4.75 6.63
CA CYS A 219 17.59 6.08 6.07
C CYS A 219 16.25 6.81 5.88
N TRP A 220 15.28 6.22 5.17
CA TRP A 220 14.05 6.92 4.80
C TRP A 220 12.97 6.90 5.89
N GLU A 221 12.90 5.87 6.74
CA GLU A 221 11.82 5.73 7.74
C GLU A 221 11.75 6.90 8.74
N PRO A 222 12.88 7.35 9.34
CA PRO A 222 12.86 8.53 10.20
C PRO A 222 12.51 9.82 9.46
N LEU A 223 12.90 9.95 8.19
CA LEU A 223 12.60 11.12 7.36
C LEU A 223 11.10 11.18 7.02
N LEU A 224 10.48 10.04 6.69
CA LEU A 224 9.04 9.95 6.50
C LEU A 224 8.28 10.20 7.80
N ALA A 225 8.76 9.69 8.94
CA ALA A 225 8.16 9.95 10.25
C ALA A 225 8.19 11.44 10.61
N ARG A 226 9.29 12.14 10.34
CA ARG A 226 9.39 13.61 10.48
C ARG A 226 8.43 14.32 9.53
N ALA A 227 8.31 13.86 8.28
CA ALA A 227 7.37 14.42 7.32
C ALA A 227 5.90 14.25 7.77
N ARG A 228 5.56 13.15 8.45
CA ARG A 228 4.23 12.92 9.06
C ARG A 228 3.93 13.87 10.22
N GLY A 229 4.94 14.23 11.03
CA GLY A 229 4.81 15.15 12.15
C GLY A 229 4.87 16.64 11.79
N ALA A 230 5.15 16.97 10.52
CA ALA A 230 5.29 18.34 10.02
C ALA A 230 4.08 18.83 9.19
N LEU A 231 2.98 18.08 9.11
CA LEU A 231 1.83 18.42 8.27
C LEU A 231 0.50 18.44 9.04
N PRO A 232 -0.04 19.62 9.38
CA PRO A 232 -1.41 19.94 8.99
C PRO A 232 -1.44 20.17 7.46
N SER A 233 -2.57 19.85 6.83
CA SER A 233 -2.82 20.00 5.39
C SER A 233 -2.49 21.42 4.90
N THR A 234 -1.24 21.59 4.51
CA THR A 234 -0.69 22.75 3.83
C THR A 234 0.35 22.14 2.93
N ALA A 235 0.03 22.09 1.64
CA ALA A 235 0.96 21.68 0.61
C ALA A 235 2.17 22.61 0.65
N THR A 236 3.14 22.26 1.50
CA THR A 236 4.53 22.66 1.34
C THR A 236 5.03 21.83 0.17
N SER A 237 4.76 22.33 -1.03
CA SER A 237 5.54 21.98 -2.19
C SER A 237 7.01 22.22 -1.84
N THR A 238 7.77 21.15 -1.68
CA THR A 238 9.22 21.15 -1.82
C THR A 238 9.49 20.67 -3.25
N PRO A 239 9.71 21.56 -4.23
CA PRO A 239 10.15 21.14 -5.54
C PRO A 239 11.67 20.94 -5.50
N SER A 240 12.12 19.70 -5.44
CA SER A 240 13.32 19.31 -6.21
C SER A 240 12.90 19.16 -7.65
N THR A 241 12.68 20.29 -8.32
CA THR A 241 12.72 20.40 -9.78
C THR A 241 13.05 21.84 -10.09
N VAL A 242 14.27 22.06 -10.59
CA VAL A 242 14.66 23.30 -11.25
C VAL A 242 13.60 23.60 -12.32
N GLY A 243 12.84 24.69 -12.16
CA GLY A 243 11.92 25.20 -13.19
C GLY A 243 10.42 24.94 -13.01
N ALA A 244 9.95 24.31 -11.92
CA ALA A 244 8.51 24.05 -11.74
C ALA A 244 7.78 25.24 -11.08
N THR A 245 6.82 25.82 -11.81
CA THR A 245 5.81 26.71 -11.23
C THR A 245 4.77 25.88 -10.47
N PHE A 246 4.47 26.23 -9.23
CA PHE A 246 3.41 25.61 -8.43
C PHE A 246 2.36 26.64 -8.00
N VAL A 247 1.12 26.20 -7.81
CA VAL A 247 0.01 27.07 -7.41
C VAL A 247 -0.32 26.81 -5.95
N VAL A 248 -0.43 27.87 -5.15
CA VAL A 248 -0.80 27.80 -3.74
C VAL A 248 -2.06 28.61 -3.48
N THR A 249 -2.95 28.09 -2.64
CA THR A 249 -4.18 28.80 -2.25
C THR A 249 -4.06 29.33 -0.82
N ALA A 250 -3.90 30.64 -0.66
CA ALA A 250 -3.97 31.30 0.64
C ALA A 250 -5.43 31.47 1.06
N ARG A 251 -5.75 31.31 2.36
CA ARG A 251 -7.10 31.43 2.91
C ARG A 251 -7.13 32.42 4.06
N ALA A 252 -8.31 32.97 4.37
CA ALA A 252 -8.50 33.88 5.49
C ALA A 252 -8.07 33.22 6.81
N GLY A 253 -7.20 33.89 7.56
CA GLY A 253 -6.65 33.39 8.83
C GLY A 253 -5.63 32.24 8.69
N GLN A 254 -5.29 31.83 7.46
CA GLN A 254 -4.34 30.76 7.18
C GLN A 254 -3.31 31.24 6.16
N PRO A 255 -2.26 31.95 6.62
CA PRO A 255 -1.21 32.42 5.74
C PRO A 255 -0.40 31.25 5.18
N VAL A 256 0.09 31.41 3.97
CA VAL A 256 0.93 30.42 3.27
C VAL A 256 2.39 30.84 3.40
N GLU A 257 3.24 29.97 3.91
CA GLU A 257 4.68 30.22 3.97
C GLU A 257 5.41 29.53 2.81
N SER A 258 6.36 30.26 2.22
CA SER A 258 7.33 29.73 1.27
C SER A 258 8.73 30.02 1.79
N VAL A 259 9.43 28.96 2.18
CA VAL A 259 10.82 29.01 2.67
C VAL A 259 11.79 29.02 1.48
N MET A 260 12.78 29.91 1.55
CA MET A 260 13.88 30.05 0.59
C MET A 260 15.20 29.82 1.33
N PRO A 261 15.82 28.65 1.12
CA PRO A 261 17.18 28.40 1.61
C PRO A 261 18.19 29.38 0.97
N PRO A 262 19.40 29.52 1.53
CA PRO A 262 20.47 30.29 0.92
C PRO A 262 20.71 29.90 -0.56
N GLY A 263 20.72 30.89 -1.46
CA GLY A 263 20.89 30.68 -2.91
C GLY A 263 19.59 30.40 -3.67
N TRP A 264 18.45 30.31 -2.99
CA TRP A 264 17.14 30.10 -3.61
C TRP A 264 16.31 31.37 -3.63
N MET A 265 15.55 31.54 -4.71
CA MET A 265 14.63 32.65 -4.91
C MET A 265 13.25 32.18 -5.37
N ILE A 266 12.26 33.06 -5.18
CA ILE A 266 10.91 32.87 -5.71
C ILE A 266 10.47 34.06 -6.55
N VAL A 267 9.74 33.78 -7.62
CA VAL A 267 8.88 34.74 -8.34
C VAL A 267 7.43 34.34 -8.08
N TRP A 268 6.54 35.31 -7.85
CA TRP A 268 5.12 35.02 -7.63
C TRP A 268 4.18 35.97 -8.35
N TRP A 269 3.10 35.41 -8.89
CA TRP A 269 2.05 36.14 -9.59
C TRP A 269 0.67 35.62 -9.22
N GLY A 270 -0.34 36.47 -9.46
CA GLY A 270 -1.71 36.27 -9.04
C GLY A 270 -2.40 37.62 -8.88
N ASP A 271 -3.68 37.60 -8.51
CA ASP A 271 -4.46 38.81 -8.28
C ASP A 271 -4.00 39.54 -7.00
N LYS A 272 -3.18 40.58 -7.16
CA LYS A 272 -2.59 41.36 -6.05
C LYS A 272 -3.64 42.15 -5.26
N SER A 273 -4.86 42.30 -5.78
CA SER A 273 -5.99 42.87 -5.04
C SER A 273 -6.57 41.90 -4.01
N ARG A 274 -6.19 40.62 -4.07
CA ARG A 274 -6.73 39.55 -3.20
C ARG A 274 -5.78 39.07 -2.11
N PHE A 275 -4.48 39.31 -2.24
CA PHE A 275 -3.48 38.88 -1.27
C PHE A 275 -2.37 39.91 -1.05
N THR A 276 -1.66 39.76 0.06
CA THR A 276 -0.44 40.48 0.43
C THR A 276 0.71 39.48 0.59
N SER A 277 1.94 39.99 0.60
CA SER A 277 3.12 39.16 0.82
C SER A 277 4.14 39.86 1.73
N ASP A 278 4.50 39.19 2.83
CA ASP A 278 5.43 39.66 3.88
C ASP A 278 6.59 38.68 4.05
N PHE A 279 7.73 39.13 4.60
CA PHE A 279 8.93 38.28 4.72
C PHE A 279 9.55 38.47 6.08
N PHE A 280 10.15 37.40 6.56
CA PHE A 280 11.04 37.42 7.70
C PHE A 280 12.17 36.43 7.47
N TRP A 281 13.23 36.56 8.26
CA TRP A 281 14.33 35.61 8.26
C TRP A 281 14.11 34.61 9.38
N ARG A 282 14.22 33.32 9.06
CA ARG A 282 14.24 32.22 10.01
C ARG A 282 15.63 31.59 9.92
N ASP A 283 16.49 31.96 10.86
CA ASP A 283 17.91 31.63 10.85
C ASP A 283 18.62 32.11 9.56
N ARG A 284 18.96 31.18 8.66
CA ARG A 284 19.60 31.46 7.36
C ARG A 284 18.62 31.44 6.20
N ASP A 285 17.38 31.04 6.44
CA ASP A 285 16.37 30.89 5.41
C ASP A 285 15.49 32.15 5.36
N LYS A 286 15.22 32.63 4.15
CA LYS A 286 14.24 33.70 3.96
C LYS A 286 12.84 33.07 3.86
N VAL A 287 11.93 33.46 4.72
CA VAL A 287 10.54 32.97 4.68
C VAL A 287 9.66 34.08 4.10
N ARG A 288 8.95 33.77 3.01
CA ARG A 288 7.92 34.63 2.45
C ARG A 288 6.54 34.11 2.87
N VAL A 289 5.75 34.98 3.45
CA VAL A 289 4.38 34.73 3.91
C VAL A 289 3.41 35.36 2.94
N PHE A 290 2.39 34.64 2.52
CA PHE A 290 1.30 35.13 1.70
C PHE A 290 0.00 35.06 2.47
N SER A 291 -0.67 36.21 2.60
CA SER A 291 -1.92 36.34 3.35
C SER A 291 -3.01 36.89 2.45
N VAL A 292 -4.26 36.47 2.63
CA VAL A 292 -5.37 37.08 1.90
C VAL A 292 -5.72 38.45 2.50
N ARG A 293 -6.20 39.37 1.66
CA ARG A 293 -6.66 40.68 2.13
C ARG A 293 -7.97 40.57 2.91
N PRO A 294 -8.27 41.54 3.81
CA PRO A 294 -9.55 41.60 4.50
C PRO A 294 -10.73 41.52 3.51
N GLY A 295 -11.72 40.69 3.83
CA GLY A 295 -12.90 40.47 2.96
C GLY A 295 -12.71 39.42 1.85
N VAL A 296 -11.51 38.87 1.67
CA VAL A 296 -11.23 37.83 0.66
C VAL A 296 -11.16 36.46 1.33
N ARG A 297 -11.98 35.51 0.85
CA ARG A 297 -12.04 34.14 1.40
C ARG A 297 -10.79 33.31 1.07
N SER A 298 -10.32 33.40 -0.16
CA SER A 298 -9.12 32.73 -0.65
C SER A 298 -8.51 33.47 -1.85
N ALA A 299 -7.21 33.25 -2.07
CA ALA A 299 -6.48 33.74 -3.23
C ALA A 299 -5.54 32.66 -3.76
N GLU A 300 -5.53 32.46 -5.08
CA GLU A 300 -4.56 31.60 -5.74
C GLU A 300 -3.32 32.40 -6.12
N ILE A 301 -2.16 31.82 -5.83
CA ILE A 301 -0.85 32.43 -5.97
C ILE A 301 0.04 31.43 -6.70
N LYS A 302 0.51 31.81 -7.88
CA LYS A 302 1.46 31.01 -8.66
C LYS A 302 2.86 31.40 -8.22
N ILE A 303 3.68 30.42 -7.88
CA ILE A 303 5.03 30.61 -7.37
C ILE A 303 5.99 29.77 -8.20
N LEU A 304 7.03 30.42 -8.74
CA LEU A 304 8.17 29.77 -9.36
C LEU A 304 9.34 29.82 -8.37
N ARG A 305 9.95 28.66 -8.09
CA ARG A 305 11.21 28.57 -7.34
C ARG A 305 12.36 28.35 -8.31
N TYR A 306 13.45 29.09 -8.13
CA TYR A 306 14.67 28.92 -8.90
C TYR A 306 15.90 29.17 -8.02
N HIS A 307 17.02 28.56 -8.41
CA HIS A 307 18.32 28.81 -7.78
C HIS A 307 18.94 30.04 -8.45
N ASP A 308 19.19 31.11 -7.68
CA ASP A 308 19.85 32.31 -8.20
C ASP A 308 21.38 32.11 -8.10
N PRO A 309 22.11 32.07 -9.22
CA PRO A 309 23.56 31.87 -9.20
C PRO A 309 24.34 33.11 -8.70
N ASP A 310 23.71 34.26 -8.50
CA ASP A 310 24.38 35.48 -8.06
C ASP A 310 24.60 35.52 -6.53
N PRO A 311 25.85 35.45 -6.02
CA PRO A 311 26.14 35.43 -4.58
C PRO A 311 25.77 36.73 -3.82
N ASN A 312 25.42 37.82 -4.51
CA ASN A 312 25.07 39.11 -3.91
C ASN A 312 23.56 39.45 -4.02
N TRP A 313 22.71 38.48 -4.39
CA TRP A 313 21.28 38.68 -4.60
C TRP A 313 20.53 39.35 -3.43
N TRP A 314 20.99 39.11 -2.19
CA TRP A 314 20.39 39.63 -0.96
C TRP A 314 20.50 41.15 -0.78
N ARG A 315 21.40 41.83 -1.53
CA ARG A 315 21.56 43.30 -1.47
C ARG A 315 20.57 44.07 -2.34
N ARG A 316 19.81 43.40 -3.20
CA ARG A 316 18.89 44.01 -4.17
C ARG A 316 17.42 44.04 -3.71
N GLN A 317 17.12 43.56 -2.51
CA GLN A 317 15.76 43.38 -1.98
C GLN A 317 15.48 44.37 -0.85
#